data_AF-A0A6P1F878-F1
#
_entry.id   AF-A0A6P1F878-F1
#
_cell.length_a   1.000
_cell.length_b   1.000
_cell.length_c   1.000
_cell.angle_alpha   90.00
_cell.angle_beta   90.00
_cell.angle_gamma   90.00
#
_symmetry.space_group_name_H-M   'P 1'
#
loop_
_entity.id
_entity.type
_entity.pdbx_description
1 polymer ?
#
loop_
_entity_poly.entity_id
_entity_poly.type
_entity_poly.pdbx_seq_one_letter_code
_entity_poly.pdbx_strand_id
1 'polypeptide(L)'
;MIITAAFGVCNFIVLNCSYAMVYDLRKVTELHLGDDKVAVILGWFSLVIGVSGSLAAVTLGTVLQASGFDPLAAPSSAVITSIIALQTWVPALIVVASAVVLLFWNINAKSHSAVTAAIDLRTVANATAAAKVEKAPR
;
A
#
# COMPACT_ATOMS: atom_id res chain seq x y z
N MET A 1 12.29 2.01 24.25
CA MET A 1 11.16 2.92 24.50
C MET A 1 11.06 4.00 23.43
N ILE A 2 11.99 4.96 23.33
CA ILE A 2 11.92 6.04 22.32
C ILE A 2 11.95 5.51 20.88
N ILE A 3 12.84 4.58 20.56
CA ILE A 3 12.97 3.99 19.21
C ILE A 3 11.69 3.23 18.81
N THR A 4 11.12 2.45 19.74
CA THR A 4 9.86 1.71 19.52
C THR A 4 8.68 2.65 19.29
N ALA A 5 8.62 3.77 20.03
CA ALA A 5 7.60 4.79 19.82
C ALA A 5 7.74 5.48 18.46
N ALA A 6 8.97 5.83 18.07
CA ALA A 6 9.26 6.41 16.76
C ALA A 6 8.87 5.45 15.62
N PHE A 7 9.19 4.16 15.76
CA PHE A 7 8.75 3.13 14.82
C PHE A 7 7.22 3.05 14.72
N GLY A 8 6.52 3.04 15.85
CA GLY A 8 5.05 3.00 15.87
C GLY A 8 4.41 4.17 15.13
N VAL A 9 4.90 5.40 15.35
CA VAL A 9 4.41 6.60 14.66
C VAL A 9 4.70 6.53 13.15
N CYS A 10 5.94 6.22 12.77
CA CYS A 10 6.32 6.16 11.36
C CYS A 10 5.54 5.08 10.61
N ASN A 11 5.41 3.89 11.20
CA ASN A 11 4.66 2.79 10.61
C ASN A 11 3.18 3.14 10.41
N PHE A 12 2.56 3.82 11.39
CA PHE A 12 1.18 4.26 11.28
C PHE A 12 0.98 5.28 10.15
N ILE A 13 1.89 6.25 10.01
CA ILE A 13 1.84 7.23 8.92
C ILE A 13 1.95 6.54 7.57
N VAL A 14 2.95 5.68 7.39
CA VAL A 14 3.18 4.94 6.13
C VAL A 14 1.95 4.11 5.76
N LEU A 15 1.35 3.41 6.72
CA LEU A 15 0.16 2.60 6.48
C LEU A 15 -1.00 3.44 5.95
N ASN A 16 -1.33 4.54 6.62
CA ASN A 16 -2.45 5.41 6.22
C ASN A 16 -2.19 6.11 4.88
N CYS A 17 -0.97 6.61 4.66
CA CYS A 17 -0.59 7.17 3.36
C CYS A 17 -0.71 6.14 2.23
N SER A 18 -0.31 4.90 2.47
CA SER A 18 -0.41 3.83 1.47
C SER A 18 -1.87 3.55 1.08
N TYR A 19 -2.78 3.50 2.06
CA TYR A 19 -4.21 3.36 1.76
C TYR A 19 -4.75 4.55 0.96
N ALA A 20 -4.41 5.79 1.33
CA ALA A 20 -4.82 6.98 0.59
C ALA A 20 -4.35 6.93 -0.87
N MET A 21 -3.10 6.54 -1.11
CA MET A 21 -2.54 6.37 -2.46
C MET A 21 -3.29 5.33 -3.29
N VAL A 22 -3.73 4.23 -2.68
CA VAL A 22 -4.53 3.21 -3.37
C VAL A 22 -5.92 3.73 -3.73
N TYR A 23 -6.54 4.54 -2.87
CA TYR A 23 -7.82 5.19 -3.19
C TYR A 23 -7.69 6.22 -4.33
N ASP A 24 -6.55 6.91 -4.45
CA ASP A 24 -6.32 7.85 -5.56
C ASP A 24 -6.31 7.16 -6.94
N LEU A 25 -5.99 5.85 -7.00
CA LEU A 25 -6.08 5.07 -8.24
C LEU A 25 -7.50 4.94 -8.77
N ARG A 26 -8.53 5.08 -7.92
CA ARG A 26 -9.95 4.96 -8.31
C ARG A 26 -10.26 5.83 -9.53
N LYS A 27 -9.94 7.12 -9.44
CA LYS A 27 -10.20 8.09 -10.51
C LYS A 27 -9.41 7.77 -11.78
N VAL A 28 -8.19 7.28 -11.63
CA VAL A 28 -7.36 6.87 -12.78
C VAL A 28 -7.99 5.68 -13.49
N THR A 29 -8.50 4.70 -12.74
CA THR A 29 -9.17 3.53 -13.32
C THR A 29 -10.51 3.87 -13.95
N GLU A 30 -11.28 4.78 -13.35
CA GLU A 30 -12.52 5.30 -13.92
C GLU A 30 -12.25 6.02 -15.26
N LEU A 31 -11.19 6.83 -15.32
CA LEU A 31 -10.84 7.55 -16.55
C LEU A 31 -10.47 6.62 -17.71
N HIS A 32 -9.67 5.58 -17.45
CA HIS A 32 -9.15 4.70 -18.50
C HIS A 32 -10.10 3.54 -18.85
N LEU A 33 -10.78 2.96 -17.86
CA LEU A 33 -11.65 1.79 -18.06
C LEU A 33 -13.14 2.12 -18.09
N GLY A 34 -13.54 3.34 -17.70
CA GLY A 34 -14.95 3.76 -17.68
C GLY A 34 -15.78 3.22 -16.51
N ASP A 35 -15.24 2.28 -15.72
CA ASP A 35 -15.90 1.78 -14.51
C ASP A 35 -15.03 1.99 -13.26
N ASP A 36 -15.72 2.10 -12.13
CA ASP A 36 -15.10 2.08 -10.82
C ASP A 36 -14.71 0.64 -10.42
N LYS A 37 -13.40 0.37 -10.43
CA LYS A 37 -12.83 -0.92 -10.03
C LYS A 37 -12.08 -0.84 -8.69
N VAL A 38 -12.39 0.16 -7.85
CA VAL A 38 -11.65 0.40 -6.59
C VAL A 38 -11.69 -0.81 -5.64
N ALA A 39 -12.79 -1.55 -5.59
CA ALA A 39 -12.92 -2.73 -4.74
C ALA A 39 -11.95 -3.86 -5.13
N VAL A 40 -11.70 -4.04 -6.43
CA VAL A 40 -10.75 -5.04 -6.93
C VAL A 40 -9.32 -4.64 -6.57
N ILE A 41 -8.97 -3.36 -6.71
CA ILE A 41 -7.65 -2.83 -6.37
C ILE A 41 -7.40 -2.97 -4.86
N LEU A 42 -8.36 -2.58 -4.02
CA LEU A 42 -8.26 -2.73 -2.56
C LEU A 42 -8.21 -4.20 -2.14
N GLY A 43 -8.95 -5.07 -2.83
CA GLY A 43 -8.90 -6.52 -2.62
C GLY A 43 -7.50 -7.06 -2.88
N TRP A 44 -6.89 -6.70 -4.00
CA TRP A 44 -5.49 -7.07 -4.31
C TRP A 44 -4.50 -6.50 -3.30
N PHE A 45 -4.64 -5.23 -2.94
CA PHE A 45 -3.78 -4.59 -1.95
C PHE A 45 -3.84 -5.32 -0.60
N SER A 46 -5.05 -5.62 -0.12
CA SER A 46 -5.27 -6.32 1.16
C SER A 46 -4.77 -7.77 1.11
N LEU A 47 -4.95 -8.45 -0.02
CA LEU A 47 -4.43 -9.80 -0.23
C LEU A 47 -2.89 -9.83 -0.13
N VAL A 48 -2.21 -8.89 -0.79
CA VAL A 48 -0.74 -8.80 -0.76
C VAL A 48 -0.25 -8.53 0.66
N ILE A 49 -0.91 -7.65 1.40
CA ILE A 49 -0.61 -7.42 2.83
C ILE A 49 -0.76 -8.72 3.62
N GLY A 50 -1.87 -9.43 3.47
CA GLY A 50 -2.12 -10.68 4.19
C GLY A 50 -1.09 -11.79 3.89
N VAL A 51 -0.75 -11.97 2.61
CA VAL A 51 0.28 -12.94 2.19
C VAL A 51 1.65 -12.53 2.75
N SER A 52 2.00 -11.25 2.68
CA SER A 52 3.27 -10.75 3.21
C SER A 52 3.38 -10.94 4.74
N GLY A 53 2.29 -10.76 5.48
CA GLY A 53 2.24 -11.01 6.92
C GLY A 53 2.46 -12.48 7.27
N SER A 54 1.84 -13.38 6.51
CA SER A 54 2.07 -14.83 6.66
C SER A 54 3.53 -15.22 6.36
N LEU A 55 4.09 -14.67 5.28
CA LEU A 55 5.48 -14.92 4.89
C LEU A 55 6.48 -14.39 5.93
N ALA A 56 6.20 -13.23 6.52
CA ALA A 56 7.00 -12.67 7.60
C ALA A 56 7.01 -13.58 8.84
N ALA A 57 5.85 -14.11 9.24
CA ALA A 57 5.75 -15.04 10.37
C ALA A 57 6.57 -16.32 10.15
N VAL A 58 6.48 -16.90 8.95
CA VAL A 58 7.27 -18.09 8.58
C VAL A 58 8.77 -17.76 8.62
N THR A 59 9.18 -16.63 8.04
CA THR A 59 10.59 -16.20 8.01
C THR A 59 11.14 -15.97 9.42
N LEU A 60 10.35 -15.34 10.31
CA LEU A 60 10.73 -15.16 11.71
C LEU A 60 10.94 -16.52 12.41
N GLY A 61 10.01 -17.45 12.24
CA GLY A 61 10.08 -18.79 12.82
C GLY A 61 11.31 -19.56 12.35
N THR A 62 11.57 -19.59 11.05
CA THR A 62 12.71 -20.34 10.47
C THR A 62 14.05 -19.75 10.88
N VAL A 63 14.20 -18.42 10.91
CA VAL A 63 15.45 -17.76 11.34
C VAL A 63 15.71 -18.00 12.82
N LEU A 64 14.69 -17.90 13.67
CA LEU A 64 14.83 -18.18 15.10
C LEU A 64 15.18 -19.65 15.36
N GLN A 65 14.49 -20.58 14.69
CA GLN A 65 14.78 -22.00 14.79
C GLN A 65 16.22 -22.32 14.34
N ALA A 66 16.66 -21.75 13.21
CA ALA A 66 18.02 -21.94 12.70
C ALA A 66 19.09 -21.37 13.63
N SER A 67 18.76 -20.31 14.40
CA SER A 67 19.65 -19.76 15.41
C SER A 67 19.71 -20.56 16.73
N GLY A 68 18.90 -21.61 16.85
CA GLY A 68 18.81 -22.44 18.06
C GLY A 68 17.98 -21.79 19.17
N PHE A 69 16.97 -20.99 18.82
CA PHE A 69 16.07 -20.37 19.80
C PHE A 69 15.28 -21.44 20.55
N ASP A 70 15.44 -21.47 21.87
CA ASP A 70 14.61 -22.23 22.81
C ASP A 70 13.92 -21.24 23.77
N PRO A 71 12.58 -21.18 23.79
CA PRO A 71 11.84 -20.25 24.65
C PRO A 71 12.03 -20.52 26.15
N LEU A 72 12.52 -21.70 26.54
CA LEU A 72 12.74 -22.10 27.94
C LEU A 72 14.19 -21.94 28.39
N ALA A 73 15.13 -21.70 27.46
CA ALA A 73 16.54 -21.57 27.76
C ALA A 73 17.02 -20.11 27.66
N ALA A 74 18.16 -19.82 28.30
CA ALA A 74 18.81 -18.53 28.13
C ALA A 74 19.27 -18.36 26.66
N PRO A 75 18.98 -17.22 26.01
CA PRO A 75 19.31 -17.02 24.61
C PRO A 75 20.82 -16.94 24.40
N SER A 76 21.31 -17.68 23.40
CA SER A 76 22.71 -17.62 22.98
C SER A 76 23.03 -16.29 22.27
N SER A 77 24.32 -15.97 22.12
CA SER A 77 24.74 -14.79 21.35
C SER A 77 24.25 -14.81 19.89
N ALA A 78 24.15 -15.99 19.28
CA ALA A 78 23.61 -16.18 17.93
C ALA A 78 22.11 -15.81 17.88
N VAL A 79 21.33 -16.30 18.85
CA VAL A 79 19.90 -15.98 18.98
C VAL A 79 19.69 -14.47 19.16
N ILE A 80 20.46 -13.83 20.05
CA ILE A 80 20.37 -12.38 20.29
C ILE A 80 20.67 -11.60 19.01
N THR A 81 21.72 -12.00 18.28
CA THR A 81 22.09 -11.35 17.02
C THR A 81 20.99 -11.47 15.98
N SER A 82 20.39 -12.66 15.84
CA SER A 82 19.26 -12.91 14.94
C SER A 82 18.03 -12.07 15.31
N ILE A 83 17.69 -11.98 16.60
CA ILE A 83 16.56 -11.16 17.06
C ILE A 83 16.81 -9.68 16.74
N ILE A 84 18.01 -9.17 17.02
CA ILE A 84 18.37 -7.78 16.72
C ILE A 84 18.26 -7.54 15.20
N ALA A 85 18.79 -8.42 14.37
CA ALA A 85 18.71 -8.29 12.92
C ALA A 85 17.26 -8.30 12.39
N LEU A 86 16.42 -9.20 12.90
CA LEU A 86 15.00 -9.31 12.55
C LEU A 86 14.18 -8.08 12.96
N GLN A 87 14.57 -7.39 14.04
CA GLN A 87 13.87 -6.20 14.53
C GLN A 87 14.42 -4.88 13.98
N THR A 88 15.63 -4.86 13.41
CA THR A 88 16.30 -3.63 12.97
C THR A 88 16.61 -3.64 11.49
N TRP A 89 17.56 -4.47 11.07
CA TRP A 89 18.07 -4.50 9.70
C TRP A 89 17.04 -4.98 8.68
N VAL A 90 16.29 -6.03 9.00
CA VAL A 90 15.28 -6.57 8.07
C VAL A 90 14.19 -5.54 7.77
N PRO A 91 13.52 -4.91 8.77
CA PRO A 91 12.57 -3.84 8.51
C PRO A 91 13.19 -2.64 7.78
N ALA A 92 14.42 -2.23 8.15
CA ALA A 92 15.08 -1.10 7.51
C ALA A 92 15.30 -1.33 6.01
N LEU A 93 15.77 -2.52 5.62
CA LEU A 93 15.97 -2.89 4.22
C LEU A 93 14.65 -2.93 3.44
N ILE A 94 13.59 -3.46 4.05
CA ILE A 94 12.26 -3.50 3.43
C ILE A 94 11.74 -2.07 3.19
N VAL A 95 11.87 -1.17 4.18
CA VAL A 95 11.45 0.23 4.04
C VAL A 95 12.24 0.94 2.93
N VAL A 96 13.55 0.72 2.85
CA VAL A 96 14.39 1.29 1.78
C VAL A 96 13.94 0.75 0.41
N ALA A 97 13.69 -0.55 0.29
CA ALA A 97 13.19 -1.14 -0.95
C ALA A 97 11.82 -0.56 -1.35
N SER A 98 10.90 -0.38 -0.40
CA SER A 98 9.61 0.26 -0.64
C SER A 98 9.76 1.72 -1.08
N ALA A 99 10.67 2.48 -0.47
CA ALA A 99 10.94 3.86 -0.88
C ALA A 99 11.45 3.94 -2.32
N VAL A 100 12.31 3.00 -2.74
CA VAL A 100 12.79 2.90 -4.13
C VAL A 100 11.63 2.65 -5.09
N VAL A 101 10.70 1.73 -4.76
CA VAL A 101 9.52 1.48 -5.60
C VAL A 101 8.65 2.73 -5.73
N LEU A 102 8.50 3.50 -4.65
CA LEU A 102 7.74 4.75 -4.66
C LEU A 102 8.36 5.84 -5.55
N LEU A 103 9.67 5.83 -5.80
CA LEU A 103 10.29 6.77 -6.74
C LEU A 103 9.78 6.60 -8.18
N PHE A 104 9.25 5.42 -8.52
CA PHE A 104 8.63 5.14 -9.81
C PHE A 104 7.11 5.35 -9.82
N TRP A 105 6.53 5.83 -8.71
CA TRP A 105 5.10 6.09 -8.61
C TRP A 105 4.72 7.36 -9.40
N ASN A 106 3.99 7.18 -10.50
CA ASN A 106 3.71 8.25 -11.47
C ASN A 106 2.41 9.04 -11.20
N ILE A 107 1.77 8.85 -10.04
CA ILE A 107 0.61 9.65 -9.64
C ILE A 107 1.08 10.75 -8.72
N ASN A 108 1.37 11.90 -9.32
CA ASN A 108 1.68 13.14 -8.61
C ASN A 108 0.46 14.09 -8.64
N ALA A 109 0.52 15.19 -7.89
CA ALA A 109 -0.57 16.17 -7.80
C ALA A 109 -1.02 16.71 -9.17
N LYS A 110 -0.09 16.82 -10.13
CA LYS A 110 -0.38 17.25 -11.50
C LYS A 110 -1.19 16.20 -12.27
N SER A 111 -0.79 14.92 -12.16
CA SER A 111 -1.55 13.80 -12.73
C SER A 111 -2.94 13.69 -12.12
N HIS A 112 -3.06 13.82 -10.79
CA HIS A 112 -4.35 13.75 -10.11
C HIS A 112 -5.28 14.93 -10.50
N SER A 113 -4.73 16.14 -10.64
CA SER A 113 -5.49 17.31 -11.12
C SER A 113 -5.95 17.13 -12.57
N ALA A 114 -5.10 16.59 -13.45
CA ALA A 114 -5.45 16.35 -14.84
C ALA A 114 -6.55 15.28 -14.98
N VAL A 115 -6.47 14.21 -14.18
CA VAL A 115 -7.47 13.13 -14.13
C VAL A 115 -8.81 13.66 -13.62
N THR A 116 -8.81 14.46 -12.56
CA THR A 116 -10.05 15.04 -12.02
C THR A 116 -10.71 15.99 -13.04
N ALA A 117 -9.94 16.87 -13.67
CA ALA A 117 -10.46 17.76 -14.71
C ALA A 117 -11.05 17.00 -15.91
N ALA A 118 -10.44 15.87 -16.30
CA ALA A 118 -10.95 15.03 -17.39
C ALA A 118 -12.28 14.33 -17.04
N ILE A 119 -12.45 13.90 -15.78
CA ILE A 119 -13.69 13.30 -15.28
C ILE A 119 -14.81 14.34 -15.22
N ASP A 120 -14.53 15.56 -14.73
CA ASP A 120 -15.51 16.64 -14.67
C ASP A 120 -16.04 17.00 -16.06
N LEU A 121 -15.15 17.12 -17.05
CA LEU A 121 -15.53 17.36 -18.44
C LEU A 121 -16.40 16.24 -19.03
N ARG A 122 -16.07 14.97 -18.77
CA ARG A 122 -16.89 13.82 -19.20
C ARG A 122 -18.27 13.83 -18.55
N THR A 123 -18.35 14.16 -17.27
CA THR A 123 -19.61 14.19 -16.52
C THR A 123 -20.55 15.27 -17.09
N VAL A 124 -20.01 16.47 -17.34
CA VAL A 124 -20.77 17.56 -17.97
C VAL A 124 -21.19 17.21 -19.39
N ALA A 125 -20.30 16.59 -20.19
CA ALA A 125 -20.62 16.16 -21.54
C ALA A 125 -21.74 15.11 -21.56
N ASN A 126 -21.70 14.12 -20.67
CA ASN A 126 -22.73 13.09 -20.55
C ASN A 126 -24.07 13.67 -20.09
N ALA A 127 -24.07 14.60 -19.12
CA ALA A 127 -25.28 15.31 -18.70
C ALA A 127 -25.91 16.12 -19.85
N THR A 128 -25.07 16.80 -20.64
CA THR A 128 -25.53 17.59 -21.80
C THR A 128 -26.07 16.70 -22.92
N ALA A 129 -25.45 15.53 -23.15
CA ALA A 129 -25.92 14.54 -24.11
C ALA A 129 -27.27 13.93 -23.69
N ALA A 130 -27.43 13.57 -22.42
CA ALA A 130 -28.69 13.06 -21.88
C ALA A 130 -29.84 14.08 -22.03
N ALA A 131 -29.58 15.36 -21.73
CA ALA A 131 -30.55 16.44 -21.90
C ALA A 131 -30.95 16.70 -23.36
N LYS A 132 -30.08 16.38 -24.33
CA LYS A 132 -30.42 16.45 -25.77
C LYS A 132 -31.29 15.28 -26.22
N VAL A 133 -31.07 14.08 -25.68
CA VAL A 133 -31.87 12.88 -25.99
C VAL A 133 -33.30 13.03 -25.45
N GLU A 134 -33.46 13.60 -24.26
CA GLU A 134 -34.78 13.85 -23.66
C GLU A 134 -35.60 14.91 -24.43
N LYS A 135 -34.93 15.86 -25.09
CA LYS A 135 -35.56 16.92 -25.90
C LYS A 135 -35.75 16.55 -27.38
N ALA A 136 -35.33 15.37 -27.81
CA ALA A 136 -35.53 14.92 -29.20
C ALA A 136 -37.01 14.55 -29.42
N PRO A 137 -37.73 15.19 -30.36
CA PRO A 137 -39.10 14.84 -30.66
C PRO A 137 -39.16 13.40 -31.20
N ARG A 138 -40.09 12.61 -30.66
CA ARG A 138 -40.42 11.25 -31.14
C ARG A 138 -40.98 11.28 -32.56
#